data_AF-A0A3N2PIA6-F1
#
_entry.id   AF-A0A3N2PIA6-F1
#
_cell.length_a   1.000
_cell.length_b   1.000
_cell.length_c   1.000
_cell.angle_alpha   90.00
_cell.angle_beta   90.00
_cell.angle_gamma   90.00
#
_symmetry.space_group_name_H-M   'P 1'
#
loop_
_entity.id
_entity.type
_entity.pdbx_description
1 polymer ?
#
loop_
_entity_poly.entity_id
_entity_poly.type
_entity_poly.pdbx_seq_one_letter_code
_entity_poly.pdbx_strand_id
1 'polypeptide(L)'
;MIDAIVATVEENLRQDMIASGLNRRFNLRILNSRDHADPFGQANVSRVIIGGTIDESGIPTIGIAQSIDPGNFETEESALVLLDLLSEPTGEASLNTYLTAASDRIGFIGRAVGNVTAHEAGHFFGDWHVDQFNEHANLMDQGGNPALMFGVGADGIGGTADDPDVDFGEDVFNPGEGFTGLENTLGRIALTVTR
;
A
#
# COMPACT_ATOMS: atom_id res chain seq x y z
N MET A 1 -5.47 -10.90 -12.11
CA MET A 1 -5.58 -9.57 -11.49
C MET A 1 -5.62 -9.69 -9.98
N ILE A 2 -6.70 -10.24 -9.37
CA ILE A 2 -6.76 -10.46 -7.91
C ILE A 2 -5.51 -11.19 -7.39
N ASP A 3 -5.06 -12.23 -8.09
CA ASP A 3 -3.84 -12.95 -7.71
C ASP A 3 -2.58 -12.07 -7.66
N ALA A 4 -2.44 -11.14 -8.60
CA ALA A 4 -1.28 -10.25 -8.68
C ALA A 4 -1.33 -9.20 -7.55
N ILE A 5 -2.51 -8.63 -7.29
CA ILE A 5 -2.72 -7.69 -6.17
C ILE A 5 -2.44 -8.38 -4.84
N VAL A 6 -3.01 -9.57 -4.63
CA VAL A 6 -2.81 -10.34 -3.38
C VAL A 6 -1.34 -10.73 -3.23
N ALA A 7 -0.65 -11.12 -4.30
CA ALA A 7 0.77 -11.44 -4.25
C ALA A 7 1.62 -10.25 -3.77
N THR A 8 1.38 -9.05 -4.30
CA THR A 8 2.06 -7.83 -3.84
C THR A 8 1.70 -7.48 -2.40
N VAL A 9 0.43 -7.57 -2.01
CA VAL A 9 0.03 -7.31 -0.60
C VAL A 9 0.66 -8.32 0.35
N GLU A 10 0.73 -9.60 -0.03
CA GLU A 10 1.38 -10.65 0.77
C GLU A 10 2.89 -10.48 0.86
N GLU A 11 3.51 -9.96 -0.19
CA GLU A 11 4.94 -9.71 -0.21
C GLU A 11 5.29 -8.54 0.74
N ASN A 12 4.78 -7.34 0.46
CA ASN A 12 4.88 -6.14 1.31
C ASN A 12 4.53 -6.36 2.80
N LEU A 13 3.34 -6.88 3.12
CA LEU A 13 2.84 -6.94 4.52
C LEU A 13 3.24 -8.21 5.27
N ARG A 14 3.86 -9.19 4.60
CA ARG A 14 4.20 -10.45 5.27
C ARG A 14 5.56 -10.99 4.91
N GLN A 15 5.93 -11.08 3.63
CA GLN A 15 7.22 -11.66 3.27
C GLN A 15 8.36 -10.77 3.76
N ASP A 16 8.26 -9.45 3.58
CA ASP A 16 9.29 -8.50 4.01
C ASP A 16 9.41 -8.43 5.52
N MET A 17 8.28 -8.45 6.22
CA MET A 17 8.24 -8.48 7.68
C MET A 17 8.96 -9.72 8.22
N ILE A 18 8.77 -10.88 7.58
CA ILE A 18 9.49 -12.12 7.93
C ILE A 18 10.98 -12.01 7.56
N ALA A 19 11.28 -11.50 6.36
CA ALA A 19 12.64 -11.38 5.84
C ALA A 19 13.51 -10.41 6.65
N SER A 20 12.91 -9.37 7.23
CA SER A 20 13.57 -8.40 8.11
C SER A 20 14.24 -9.05 9.33
N GLY A 21 13.71 -10.20 9.77
CA GLY A 21 14.20 -10.91 10.95
C GLY A 21 13.95 -10.19 12.29
N LEU A 22 13.26 -9.04 12.29
CA LEU A 22 12.99 -8.23 13.49
C LEU A 22 12.09 -8.97 14.47
N ASN A 23 11.16 -9.79 13.97
CA ASN A 23 10.24 -10.57 14.79
C ASN A 23 10.10 -12.00 14.29
N ARG A 24 10.70 -12.94 15.02
CA ARG A 24 10.64 -14.38 14.69
C ARG A 24 9.26 -15.02 14.87
N ARG A 25 8.29 -14.29 15.43
CA ARG A 25 6.90 -14.72 15.64
C ARG A 25 5.90 -13.90 14.83
N PHE A 26 6.39 -13.10 13.87
CA PHE A 26 5.50 -12.35 12.99
C PHE A 26 4.55 -13.29 12.27
N ASN A 27 3.26 -12.93 12.25
CA ASN A 27 2.24 -13.72 11.57
C ASN A 27 1.03 -12.86 11.21
N LEU A 28 0.88 -12.57 9.92
CA LEU A 28 -0.30 -11.94 9.34
C LEU A 28 -0.92 -12.87 8.30
N ARG A 29 -2.25 -12.96 8.26
CA ARG A 29 -2.96 -13.74 7.23
C ARG A 29 -3.76 -12.81 6.33
N ILE A 30 -3.41 -12.82 5.05
CA ILE A 30 -4.14 -12.11 4.01
C ILE A 30 -5.22 -13.04 3.44
N LEU A 31 -6.42 -12.51 3.25
CA LEU A 31 -7.56 -13.21 2.66
C LEU A 31 -8.13 -12.33 1.54
N ASN A 32 -8.74 -12.95 0.54
CA ASN A 32 -9.40 -12.25 -0.57
C ASN A 32 -10.85 -12.74 -0.74
N SER A 33 -11.70 -11.86 -1.26
CA SER A 33 -13.15 -12.10 -1.41
C SER A 33 -13.52 -13.10 -2.51
N ARG A 34 -12.60 -13.44 -3.43
CA ARG A 34 -12.84 -14.45 -4.46
C ARG A 34 -12.80 -15.85 -3.86
N ASP A 35 -11.85 -16.10 -2.98
CA ASP A 35 -11.54 -17.45 -2.49
C ASP A 35 -12.00 -17.71 -1.05
N HIS A 36 -12.35 -16.67 -0.30
CA HIS A 36 -12.70 -16.75 1.11
C HIS A 36 -14.02 -16.05 1.42
N ALA A 37 -14.78 -16.63 2.36
CA ALA A 37 -15.89 -15.91 2.98
C ALA A 37 -15.35 -14.74 3.81
N ASP A 38 -16.08 -13.64 3.79
CA ASP A 38 -15.68 -12.40 4.44
C ASP A 38 -15.80 -12.49 5.98
N PRO A 39 -14.69 -12.46 6.73
CA PRO A 39 -14.70 -12.65 8.18
C PRO A 39 -14.85 -11.36 8.96
N PHE A 40 -14.96 -10.20 8.30
CA PHE A 40 -15.01 -8.90 8.97
C PHE A 40 -16.11 -8.80 10.03
N GLY A 41 -15.85 -8.04 11.09
CA GLY A 41 -16.67 -8.01 12.31
C GLY A 41 -16.32 -9.12 13.30
N GLN A 42 -15.35 -9.98 12.98
CA GLN A 42 -14.68 -10.86 13.95
C GLN A 42 -13.45 -10.17 14.52
N ALA A 43 -13.03 -10.61 15.71
CA ALA A 43 -11.85 -10.04 16.37
C ALA A 43 -10.56 -10.24 15.57
N ASN A 44 -9.71 -9.21 15.54
CA ASN A 44 -8.44 -9.18 14.80
C ASN A 44 -8.60 -9.33 13.28
N VAL A 45 -9.65 -8.73 12.73
CA VAL A 45 -9.90 -8.70 11.29
C VAL A 45 -10.11 -7.27 10.83
N SER A 46 -9.08 -6.71 10.19
CA SER A 46 -9.21 -5.51 9.36
C SER A 46 -9.61 -5.85 7.93
N ARG A 47 -10.22 -4.90 7.22
CA ARG A 47 -10.66 -5.07 5.82
C ARG A 47 -10.25 -3.88 4.97
N VAL A 48 -9.62 -4.14 3.82
CA VAL A 48 -9.48 -3.17 2.73
C VAL A 48 -10.49 -3.50 1.63
N ILE A 49 -11.27 -2.51 1.21
CA ILE A 49 -12.18 -2.63 0.06
C ILE A 49 -11.48 -2.04 -1.15
N ILE A 50 -11.18 -2.88 -2.14
CA ILE A 50 -10.59 -2.46 -3.42
C ILE A 50 -11.70 -2.45 -4.47
N GLY A 51 -12.08 -1.26 -4.94
CA GLY A 51 -13.16 -1.08 -5.90
C GLY A 51 -13.98 0.18 -5.64
N GLY A 52 -14.98 0.38 -6.51
CA GLY A 52 -15.84 1.55 -6.47
C GLY A 52 -15.16 2.83 -6.95
N THR A 53 -15.84 3.95 -6.73
CA THR A 53 -15.48 5.29 -7.21
C THR A 53 -15.60 6.33 -6.10
N ILE A 54 -14.99 7.50 -6.31
CA ILE A 54 -15.15 8.70 -5.49
C ILE A 54 -16.63 9.08 -5.41
N ASP A 55 -17.37 9.00 -6.52
CA ASP A 55 -18.79 9.34 -6.57
C ASP A 55 -19.65 8.37 -5.74
N GLU A 56 -19.32 7.07 -5.72
CA GLU A 56 -20.04 6.08 -4.92
C GLU A 56 -19.72 6.17 -3.42
N SER A 57 -18.48 6.48 -3.06
CA SER A 57 -18.04 6.57 -1.66
C SER A 57 -18.30 7.94 -1.04
N GLY A 58 -18.32 9.00 -1.84
CA GLY A 58 -18.34 10.40 -1.40
C GLY A 58 -17.00 10.90 -0.86
N ILE A 59 -15.90 10.14 -1.02
CA ILE A 59 -14.57 10.47 -0.47
C ILE A 59 -13.60 10.76 -1.62
N PRO A 60 -13.06 11.99 -1.75
CA PRO A 60 -12.22 12.39 -2.88
C PRO A 60 -10.76 11.94 -2.69
N THR A 61 -10.51 10.63 -2.80
CA THR A 61 -9.19 10.02 -2.65
C THR A 61 -9.01 8.80 -3.56
N ILE A 62 -7.77 8.32 -3.70
CA ILE A 62 -7.46 6.99 -4.26
C ILE A 62 -7.50 5.95 -3.15
N GLY A 63 -6.87 6.23 -2.02
CA GLY A 63 -6.82 5.36 -0.85
C GLY A 63 -7.11 6.13 0.44
N ILE A 64 -7.72 5.48 1.41
CA ILE A 64 -7.87 6.03 2.77
C ILE A 64 -8.10 4.91 3.81
N ALA A 65 -7.31 4.94 4.88
CA ALA A 65 -7.55 4.19 6.11
C ALA A 65 -8.46 4.94 7.08
N GLN A 66 -9.28 4.21 7.86
CA GLN A 66 -10.18 4.81 8.83
C GLN A 66 -9.45 5.52 9.99
N SER A 67 -8.22 5.10 10.27
CA SER A 67 -7.35 5.70 11.27
C SER A 67 -5.93 5.82 10.74
N ILE A 68 -5.29 6.94 11.10
CA ILE A 68 -3.85 7.17 10.95
C ILE A 68 -3.40 7.59 12.36
N ASP A 69 -3.22 6.59 13.22
CA ASP A 69 -2.89 6.81 14.63
C ASP A 69 -1.99 5.67 15.14
N PRO A 70 -0.70 5.93 15.42
CA PRO A 70 0.21 4.94 16.00
C PRO A 70 -0.11 4.55 17.43
N GLY A 71 -0.98 5.30 18.11
CA GLY A 71 -1.56 4.94 19.39
C GLY A 71 -2.77 4.02 19.25
N ASN A 72 -3.25 3.77 18.03
CA ASN A 72 -4.32 2.83 17.77
C ASN A 72 -3.78 1.39 17.86
N PHE A 73 -4.29 0.65 18.83
CA PHE A 73 -4.00 -0.78 19.00
C PHE A 73 -5.20 -1.65 18.59
N GLU A 74 -6.24 -1.04 18.00
CA GLU A 74 -7.36 -1.79 17.45
C GLU A 74 -6.90 -2.60 16.24
N THR A 75 -7.35 -3.84 16.18
CA THR A 75 -7.00 -4.79 15.11
C THR A 75 -8.20 -5.05 14.20
N GLU A 76 -9.17 -4.15 14.23
CA GLU A 76 -10.48 -4.22 13.57
C GLU A 76 -10.69 -2.94 12.72
N GLU A 77 -9.82 -2.76 11.74
CA GLU A 77 -9.75 -1.54 10.94
C GLU A 77 -10.40 -1.67 9.56
N SER A 78 -10.68 -0.54 8.91
CA SER A 78 -11.19 -0.48 7.54
C SER A 78 -10.42 0.51 6.68
N ALA A 79 -10.24 0.19 5.40
CA ALA A 79 -9.72 1.12 4.40
C ALA A 79 -10.44 0.95 3.06
N LEU A 80 -10.34 1.96 2.21
CA LEU A 80 -10.82 1.94 0.82
C LEU A 80 -9.65 2.17 -0.13
N VAL A 81 -9.69 1.51 -1.28
CA VAL A 81 -8.88 1.81 -2.46
C VAL A 81 -9.82 1.91 -3.66
N LEU A 82 -10.07 3.13 -4.11
CA LEU A 82 -10.99 3.48 -5.19
C LEU A 82 -10.27 3.41 -6.54
N LEU A 83 -10.97 2.93 -7.58
CA LEU A 83 -10.33 2.56 -8.85
C LEU A 83 -10.60 3.53 -10.00
N ASP A 84 -11.46 4.53 -9.82
CA ASP A 84 -11.84 5.47 -10.87
C ASP A 84 -10.65 6.26 -11.40
N LEU A 85 -9.95 7.03 -10.55
CA LEU A 85 -8.79 7.81 -10.97
C LEU A 85 -7.67 6.93 -11.54
N LEU A 86 -7.46 5.75 -10.94
CA LEU A 86 -6.48 4.76 -11.40
C LEU A 86 -6.83 4.20 -12.80
N SER A 87 -8.11 4.21 -13.17
CA SER A 87 -8.63 3.63 -14.41
C SER A 87 -8.92 4.68 -15.50
N GLU A 88 -8.73 5.96 -15.23
CA GLU A 88 -8.89 7.02 -16.23
C GLU A 88 -8.02 6.77 -17.48
N PRO A 89 -8.37 7.27 -18.67
CA PRO A 89 -7.58 7.04 -19.87
C PRO A 89 -6.16 7.61 -19.80
N THR A 90 -5.96 8.68 -19.03
CA THR A 90 -4.68 9.36 -18.79
C THR A 90 -4.76 10.19 -17.52
N GLY A 91 -3.63 10.75 -17.08
CA GLY A 91 -3.50 11.53 -15.85
C GLY A 91 -2.42 10.94 -14.96
N GLU A 92 -1.86 11.74 -14.07
CA GLU A 92 -0.74 11.33 -13.21
C GLU A 92 -1.10 10.13 -12.31
N ALA A 93 -2.32 10.11 -11.77
CA ALA A 93 -2.83 8.98 -10.99
C ALA A 93 -3.26 7.77 -11.84
N SER A 94 -3.44 7.93 -13.15
CA SER A 94 -3.94 6.86 -14.01
C SER A 94 -2.85 5.84 -14.31
N LEU A 95 -3.14 4.56 -14.06
CA LEU A 95 -2.25 3.46 -14.43
C LEU A 95 -2.09 3.34 -15.95
N ASN A 96 -3.07 3.82 -16.74
CA ASN A 96 -2.98 3.81 -18.20
C ASN A 96 -1.93 4.79 -18.74
N THR A 97 -1.54 5.81 -17.96
CA THR A 97 -0.46 6.74 -18.34
C THR A 97 0.89 6.04 -18.47
N TYR A 98 1.12 4.99 -17.68
CA TYR A 98 2.40 4.28 -17.61
C TYR A 98 2.43 2.99 -18.45
N LEU A 99 1.32 2.62 -19.10
CA LEU A 99 1.22 1.36 -19.83
C LEU A 99 1.49 1.53 -21.32
N THR A 100 2.36 0.70 -21.85
CA THR A 100 2.61 0.59 -23.30
C THR A 100 2.38 -0.84 -23.79
N ALA A 101 2.71 -1.11 -25.06
CA ALA A 101 2.69 -2.47 -25.60
C ALA A 101 3.84 -3.36 -25.05
N ALA A 102 4.87 -2.76 -24.45
CA ALA A 102 6.00 -3.49 -23.87
C ALA A 102 5.75 -3.93 -22.42
N SER A 103 4.76 -3.34 -21.76
CA SER A 103 4.44 -3.58 -20.35
C SER A 103 3.91 -4.99 -20.08
N ASP A 104 4.39 -5.62 -19.01
CA ASP A 104 3.57 -6.62 -18.30
C ASP A 104 2.42 -5.91 -17.58
N ARG A 105 1.30 -5.77 -18.30
CA ARG A 105 0.11 -5.08 -17.80
C ARG A 105 -0.45 -5.70 -16.52
N ILE A 106 -0.42 -7.02 -16.38
CA ILE A 106 -1.02 -7.68 -15.21
C ILE A 106 -0.08 -7.54 -14.01
N GLY A 107 1.23 -7.71 -14.22
CA GLY A 107 2.24 -7.47 -13.20
C GLY A 107 2.18 -6.03 -12.68
N PHE A 108 2.21 -5.04 -13.58
CA PHE A 108 2.21 -3.62 -13.20
C PHE A 108 0.95 -3.21 -12.45
N ILE A 109 -0.25 -3.48 -12.99
CA ILE A 109 -1.50 -3.10 -12.33
C ILE A 109 -1.64 -3.83 -10.99
N GLY A 110 -1.25 -5.11 -10.95
CA GLY A 110 -1.25 -5.90 -9.72
C GLY A 110 -0.40 -5.27 -8.64
N ARG A 111 0.85 -4.92 -8.98
CA ARG A 111 1.78 -4.23 -8.08
C ARG A 111 1.24 -2.88 -7.65
N ALA A 112 0.88 -2.00 -8.59
CA ALA A 112 0.45 -0.64 -8.27
C ALA A 112 -0.76 -0.61 -7.32
N VAL A 113 -1.80 -1.42 -7.57
CA VAL A 113 -2.96 -1.52 -6.67
C VAL A 113 -2.59 -2.23 -5.36
N GLY A 114 -1.69 -3.21 -5.41
CA GLY A 114 -1.17 -3.88 -4.22
C GLY A 114 -0.38 -2.96 -3.30
N ASN A 115 0.46 -2.07 -3.84
CA ASN A 115 1.23 -1.07 -3.10
C ASN A 115 0.31 -0.06 -2.41
N VAL A 116 -0.67 0.50 -3.13
CA VAL A 116 -1.67 1.40 -2.52
C VAL A 116 -2.44 0.66 -1.42
N THR A 117 -2.81 -0.61 -1.64
CA THR A 117 -3.48 -1.42 -0.61
C THR A 117 -2.59 -1.65 0.61
N ALA A 118 -1.30 -1.91 0.40
CA ALA A 118 -0.33 -2.11 1.48
C ALA A 118 -0.09 -0.81 2.27
N HIS A 119 0.02 0.34 1.59
CA HIS A 119 0.10 1.66 2.20
C HIS A 119 -1.08 1.90 3.17
N GLU A 120 -2.32 1.75 2.69
CA GLU A 120 -3.49 1.96 3.55
C GLU A 120 -3.55 0.96 4.72
N ALA A 121 -3.10 -0.27 4.49
CA ALA A 121 -3.00 -1.27 5.55
C ALA A 121 -1.84 -0.99 6.53
N GLY A 122 -0.78 -0.31 6.11
CA GLY A 122 0.32 0.14 6.98
C GLY A 122 -0.19 1.03 8.10
N HIS A 123 -1.15 1.91 7.79
CA HIS A 123 -1.83 2.72 8.79
C HIS A 123 -2.59 1.90 9.86
N PHE A 124 -3.09 0.69 9.55
CA PHE A 124 -3.71 -0.19 10.57
C PHE A 124 -2.72 -0.62 11.65
N PHE A 125 -1.43 -0.61 11.32
CA PHE A 125 -0.34 -0.98 12.22
C PHE A 125 0.38 0.25 12.77
N GLY A 126 -0.16 1.44 12.51
CA GLY A 126 0.26 2.69 13.11
C GLY A 126 1.35 3.46 12.35
N ASP A 127 1.63 3.10 11.09
CA ASP A 127 2.58 3.86 10.28
C ASP A 127 2.05 5.27 9.99
N TRP A 128 2.91 6.27 10.09
CA TRP A 128 2.65 7.59 9.52
C TRP A 128 3.17 7.68 8.10
N HIS A 129 2.84 8.79 7.45
CA HIS A 129 3.50 9.14 6.22
C HIS A 129 4.96 9.58 6.42
N VAL A 130 5.78 9.21 5.45
CA VAL A 130 7.16 9.68 5.27
C VAL A 130 7.27 10.59 4.04
N ASP A 131 8.43 11.23 3.88
CA ASP A 131 8.68 12.34 2.97
C ASP A 131 8.88 11.90 1.51
N GLN A 132 7.82 12.02 0.69
CA GLN A 132 7.85 11.70 -0.75
C GLN A 132 8.82 12.54 -1.60
N PHE A 133 9.43 13.59 -1.06
CA PHE A 133 10.30 14.51 -1.82
C PHE A 133 11.79 14.18 -1.71
N ASN A 134 12.15 13.08 -1.05
CA ASN A 134 13.53 12.62 -0.94
C ASN A 134 13.85 11.48 -1.93
N GLU A 135 15.09 10.95 -1.90
CA GLU A 135 15.55 9.92 -2.86
C GLU A 135 15.22 8.47 -2.42
N HIS A 136 14.61 8.30 -1.26
CA HIS A 136 14.25 7.01 -0.65
C HIS A 136 12.78 6.72 -0.90
N ALA A 137 12.49 5.86 -1.87
CA ALA A 137 11.12 5.38 -2.07
C ALA A 137 10.67 4.56 -0.87
N ASN A 138 9.47 4.84 -0.36
CA ASN A 138 8.87 4.12 0.74
C ASN A 138 7.38 3.91 0.47
N LEU A 139 6.85 2.74 0.82
CA LEU A 139 5.40 2.49 0.70
C LEU A 139 4.56 3.46 1.52
N MET A 140 5.09 4.09 2.55
CA MET A 140 4.36 5.10 3.34
C MET A 140 4.66 6.54 2.90
N ASP A 141 5.25 6.75 1.73
CA ASP A 141 5.34 8.10 1.16
C ASP A 141 3.94 8.71 1.04
N GLN A 142 3.78 9.95 1.53
CA GLN A 142 2.51 10.66 1.44
C GLN A 142 2.03 10.76 -0.03
N GLY A 143 0.72 10.86 -0.24
CA GLY A 143 0.17 11.07 -1.57
C GLY A 143 0.75 12.31 -2.28
N GLY A 144 0.88 12.23 -3.60
CA GLY A 144 1.41 13.31 -4.45
C GLY A 144 2.46 12.88 -5.48
N ASN A 145 2.98 11.65 -5.38
CA ASN A 145 3.91 11.06 -6.34
C ASN A 145 3.47 9.64 -6.75
N PRO A 146 2.45 9.50 -7.62
CA PRO A 146 1.93 8.19 -8.00
C PRO A 146 2.94 7.29 -8.70
N ALA A 147 3.87 7.86 -9.48
CA ALA A 147 4.89 7.09 -10.17
C ALA A 147 5.78 6.31 -9.20
N LEU A 148 6.18 6.94 -8.09
CA LEU A 148 6.94 6.29 -7.02
C LEU A 148 6.08 5.20 -6.36
N MET A 149 4.86 5.52 -5.92
CA MET A 149 3.95 4.55 -5.28
C MET A 149 3.71 3.30 -6.14
N PHE A 150 3.60 3.46 -7.46
CA PHE A 150 3.37 2.36 -8.40
C PHE A 150 4.65 1.58 -8.77
N GLY A 151 5.81 2.08 -8.34
CA GLY A 151 7.12 1.54 -8.71
C GLY A 151 7.41 1.68 -10.19
N VAL A 152 7.15 2.85 -10.79
CA VAL A 152 7.47 3.13 -12.20
C VAL A 152 8.96 3.44 -12.33
N GLY A 153 9.63 2.73 -13.25
CA GLY A 153 11.05 2.88 -13.55
C GLY A 153 11.44 4.20 -14.21
N ALA A 154 12.74 4.34 -14.47
CA ALA A 154 13.32 5.55 -15.06
C ALA A 154 12.90 5.77 -16.51
N ASP A 155 12.47 4.71 -17.22
CA ASP A 155 11.91 4.82 -18.57
C ASP A 155 10.48 5.38 -18.61
N GLY A 156 9.84 5.53 -17.44
CA GLY A 156 8.47 6.03 -17.30
C GLY A 156 7.38 5.05 -17.73
N ILE A 157 7.71 3.78 -17.93
CA ILE A 157 6.82 2.73 -18.40
C ILE A 157 6.71 1.66 -17.33
N GLY A 158 5.50 1.47 -16.79
CA GLY A 158 5.24 0.39 -15.85
C GLY A 158 5.22 -0.98 -16.51
N GLY A 159 5.63 -2.00 -15.76
CA GLY A 159 5.69 -3.40 -16.17
C GLY A 159 6.95 -3.74 -16.97
N THR A 160 8.04 -2.97 -16.81
CA THR A 160 9.34 -3.18 -17.44
C THR A 160 10.37 -3.65 -16.40
N ALA A 161 11.59 -3.94 -16.85
CA ALA A 161 12.63 -4.53 -16.00
C ALA A 161 13.35 -3.50 -15.09
N ASP A 162 13.19 -2.20 -15.35
CA ASP A 162 13.79 -1.12 -14.55
C ASP A 162 12.84 -0.56 -13.48
N ASP A 163 11.61 -1.05 -13.41
CA ASP A 163 10.68 -0.74 -12.33
C ASP A 163 11.26 -1.20 -10.97
N PRO A 164 11.36 -0.32 -9.97
CA PRO A 164 11.83 -0.70 -8.65
C PRO A 164 10.80 -1.53 -7.88
N ASP A 165 11.31 -2.28 -6.92
CA ASP A 165 10.52 -2.76 -5.78
C ASP A 165 10.44 -1.64 -4.75
N VAL A 166 9.24 -1.36 -4.25
CA VAL A 166 9.00 -0.26 -3.30
C VAL A 166 8.49 -0.88 -2.03
N ASP A 167 9.29 -0.79 -0.98
CA ASP A 167 9.06 -1.52 0.27
C ASP A 167 8.75 -0.56 1.41
N PHE A 168 8.28 -1.12 2.53
CA PHE A 168 8.35 -0.42 3.81
C PHE A 168 9.82 -0.27 4.25
N GLY A 169 10.14 0.83 4.90
CA GLY A 169 11.50 1.12 5.33
C GLY A 169 11.63 2.22 6.38
N GLU A 170 12.88 2.56 6.68
CA GLU A 170 13.20 3.74 7.48
C GLU A 170 13.30 4.96 6.56
N ASP A 171 12.57 6.03 6.91
CA ASP A 171 12.65 7.30 6.21
C ASP A 171 12.28 8.49 7.14
N VAL A 172 12.40 9.72 6.64
CA VAL A 172 12.05 10.95 7.33
C VAL A 172 10.53 11.10 7.37
N PHE A 173 9.97 11.40 8.55
CA PHE A 173 8.55 11.75 8.67
C PHE A 173 8.16 12.87 7.70
N ASN A 174 6.95 12.81 7.15
CA ASN A 174 6.39 13.91 6.36
C ASN A 174 6.32 15.21 7.19
N PRO A 175 7.16 16.23 6.89
CA PRO A 175 7.16 17.47 7.66
C PRO A 175 5.89 18.31 7.43
N GLY A 176 5.18 18.07 6.32
CA GLY A 176 3.90 18.70 6.01
C GLY A 176 2.77 18.33 6.97
N GLU A 177 2.92 17.21 7.70
CA GLU A 177 2.00 16.79 8.77
C GLU A 177 2.42 17.29 10.15
N GLY A 178 3.53 18.04 10.24
CA GLY A 178 4.03 18.62 11.48
C GLY A 178 4.92 17.68 12.32
N PHE A 179 5.30 16.53 11.77
CA PHE A 179 6.20 15.57 12.39
C PHE A 179 7.67 15.85 11.99
N THR A 180 8.61 15.39 12.81
CA THR A 180 10.05 15.54 12.57
C THR A 180 10.79 14.30 13.06
N GLY A 181 11.89 13.94 12.40
CA GLY A 181 12.72 12.79 12.78
C GLY A 181 12.57 11.66 11.76
N LEU A 182 12.89 10.44 12.20
CA LEU A 182 12.82 9.23 11.37
C LEU A 182 11.65 8.37 11.82
N GLU A 183 10.97 7.78 10.85
CA GLU A 183 10.06 6.67 11.02
C GLU A 183 10.66 5.39 10.48
N ASN A 184 10.47 4.28 11.19
CA ASN A 184 10.77 2.95 10.68
C ASN A 184 9.46 2.18 10.49
N THR A 185 8.88 2.32 9.30
CA THR A 185 7.56 1.80 8.95
C THR A 185 7.55 0.26 8.98
N LEU A 186 8.56 -0.36 8.36
CA LEU A 186 8.75 -1.81 8.40
C LEU A 186 8.84 -2.34 9.84
N GLY A 187 9.66 -1.68 10.67
CA GLY A 187 9.88 -2.09 12.05
C GLY A 187 8.61 -2.00 12.89
N ARG A 188 7.77 -1.00 12.64
CA ARG A 188 6.50 -0.81 13.33
C ARG A 188 5.54 -1.95 13.01
N ILE A 189 5.33 -2.28 11.73
CA ILE A 189 4.48 -3.41 11.34
C ILE A 189 5.04 -4.72 11.91
N ALA A 190 6.34 -4.98 11.69
CA ALA A 190 6.99 -6.23 12.06
C ALA A 190 6.90 -6.53 13.57
N LEU A 191 6.90 -5.50 14.43
CA LEU A 191 6.87 -5.67 15.89
C LEU A 191 5.45 -5.65 16.48
N THR A 192 4.46 -5.13 15.76
CA THR A 192 3.08 -4.99 16.26
C THR A 192 2.32 -6.31 16.23
N VAL A 193 2.52 -7.14 15.19
CA VAL A 193 1.77 -8.39 15.01
C VAL A 193 2.60 -9.59 15.47
N THR A 194 2.16 -10.28 16.53
CA THR A 194 2.83 -11.47 17.09
C THR A 194 1.85 -12.62 17.36
N ARG A 195 2.34 -13.86 17.26
CA ARG A 195 1.63 -15.08 17.71
C ARG A 195 2.09 -15.57 19.10
#